data_AF-A0A645EWS6-F1
#
_entry.id   AF-A0A645EWS6-F1
#
_cell.length_a   1.000
_cell.length_b   1.000
_cell.length_c   1.000
_cell.angle_alpha   90.00
_cell.angle_beta   90.00
_cell.angle_gamma   90.00
#
_symmetry.space_group_name_H-M   'P 1'
#
loop_
_entity.id
_entity.type
_entity.pdbx_description
1 polymer ?
#
loop_
_entity_poly.entity_id
_entity_poly.type
_entity_poly.pdbx_seq_one_letter_code
_entity_poly.pdbx_strand_id
1 'polypeptide(L)'
;MSDYNVVLEGVNNFRVFLDSLKASSEEAYTMVFSYYYRLKQCESLVRKINLPEHTAQFMEKIVNCYNLLNEIDRYIKTIPIDVALINGKVDELKNLANAVCEEVEKEVSVEQLAESAIIYANRDRVHQNDVHQQLNLYEKEFYQGDFDKAYHDVIDLLKKQHIDDTNTGNN
;
A
#
# COMPACT_ATOMS: atom_id res chain seq x y z
N MET A 1 -0.99 -55.43 -23.23
CA MET A 1 -1.82 -54.20 -23.24
C MET A 1 -1.69 -53.40 -21.95
N SER A 2 -1.59 -54.02 -20.77
CA SER A 2 -1.42 -53.33 -19.48
C SER A 2 -0.18 -52.42 -19.43
N ASP A 3 1.00 -52.94 -19.76
CA ASP A 3 2.26 -52.17 -19.62
C ASP A 3 2.38 -50.97 -20.56
N TYR A 4 1.80 -51.08 -21.77
CA TYR A 4 1.73 -49.96 -22.71
C TYR A 4 0.91 -48.79 -22.15
N ASN A 5 -0.21 -49.08 -21.48
CA ASN A 5 -1.05 -48.05 -20.87
C ASN A 5 -0.35 -47.39 -19.67
N VAL A 6 0.40 -48.15 -18.87
CA VAL A 6 1.19 -47.62 -17.74
C VAL A 6 2.30 -46.68 -18.24
N VAL A 7 3.01 -47.06 -19.30
CA VAL A 7 4.04 -46.21 -19.91
C VAL A 7 3.42 -44.95 -20.52
N LEU A 8 2.29 -45.06 -21.20
CA LEU A 8 1.56 -43.92 -21.77
C LEU A 8 1.08 -42.95 -20.68
N GLU A 9 0.59 -43.46 -19.55
CA GLU A 9 0.21 -42.66 -18.39
C GLU A 9 1.42 -41.93 -17.79
N GLY A 10 2.56 -42.61 -17.63
CA GLY A 10 3.80 -42.00 -17.18
C GLY A 10 4.30 -40.86 -18.08
N VAL A 11 4.24 -41.05 -19.40
CA VAL A 11 4.59 -40.02 -20.40
C VAL A 11 3.62 -38.83 -20.33
N ASN A 12 2.32 -39.09 -20.19
CA ASN A 12 1.32 -38.03 -20.07
C ASN A 12 1.52 -37.22 -18.77
N ASN A 13 1.77 -37.87 -17.65
CA ASN A 13 2.05 -37.20 -16.37
C ASN A 13 3.31 -36.34 -16.45
N PHE A 14 4.37 -36.84 -17.10
CA PHE A 14 5.58 -36.05 -17.33
C PHE A 14 5.32 -34.84 -18.24
N ARG A 15 4.49 -34.99 -19.29
CA ARG A 15 4.10 -33.85 -20.14
C ARG A 15 3.35 -32.78 -19.36
N VAL A 16 2.35 -33.18 -18.57
CA VAL A 16 1.59 -32.27 -17.69
C VAL A 16 2.53 -31.55 -16.71
N PHE A 17 3.50 -32.26 -16.15
CA PHE A 17 4.51 -31.66 -15.30
C PHE A 17 5.34 -30.60 -16.04
N LEU A 18 5.88 -30.91 -17.23
CA LEU A 18 6.62 -29.94 -18.03
C LEU A 18 5.79 -28.71 -18.42
N ASP A 19 4.53 -28.91 -18.79
CA ASP A 19 3.59 -27.83 -19.08
C ASP A 19 3.37 -26.94 -17.85
N SER A 20 3.22 -27.54 -16.67
CA SER A 20 3.09 -26.80 -15.41
C SER A 20 4.36 -26.02 -15.05
N LEU A 21 5.55 -26.59 -15.27
CA LEU A 21 6.82 -25.90 -15.03
C LEU A 21 6.94 -24.66 -15.91
N LYS A 22 6.60 -24.80 -17.18
CA LYS A 22 6.59 -23.69 -18.13
C LYS A 22 5.62 -22.61 -17.69
N ALA A 23 4.36 -22.96 -17.42
CA ALA A 23 3.33 -22.02 -17.01
C ALA A 23 3.71 -21.25 -15.73
N SER A 24 4.17 -21.94 -14.69
CA SER A 24 4.59 -21.30 -13.43
C SER A 24 5.78 -20.37 -13.63
N SER A 25 6.74 -20.72 -14.49
CA SER A 25 7.87 -19.84 -14.79
C SER A 25 7.45 -18.56 -15.53
N GLU A 26 6.54 -18.67 -16.51
CA GLU A 26 6.01 -17.53 -17.27
C GLU A 26 5.16 -16.60 -16.38
N GLU A 27 4.35 -17.18 -15.49
CA GLU A 27 3.58 -16.43 -14.50
C GLU A 27 4.50 -15.68 -13.55
N ALA A 28 5.50 -16.37 -12.97
CA ALA A 28 6.43 -15.75 -12.03
C ALA A 28 7.22 -14.60 -12.68
N TYR A 29 7.66 -14.75 -13.93
CA TYR A 29 8.31 -13.66 -14.68
C TYR A 29 7.38 -12.46 -14.87
N THR A 30 6.14 -12.69 -15.31
CA THR A 30 5.16 -11.62 -15.52
C THR A 30 4.86 -10.86 -14.21
N MET A 31 4.76 -11.62 -13.12
CA MET A 31 4.50 -11.11 -11.78
C MET A 31 5.63 -10.24 -11.23
N VAL A 32 6.89 -10.61 -11.48
CA VAL A 32 8.04 -9.79 -11.08
C VAL A 32 7.94 -8.38 -11.68
N PHE A 33 7.62 -8.27 -12.97
CA PHE A 33 7.46 -6.98 -13.61
C PHE A 33 6.25 -6.20 -13.08
N SER A 34 5.08 -6.84 -12.98
CA SER A 34 3.86 -6.15 -12.55
C SER A 34 4.00 -5.58 -11.14
N TYR A 35 4.54 -6.34 -10.20
CA TYR A 35 4.77 -5.88 -8.83
C TYR A 35 5.91 -4.87 -8.73
N TYR A 36 6.95 -4.97 -9.55
CA TYR A 36 7.97 -3.93 -9.64
C TYR A 36 7.35 -2.56 -10.00
N TYR A 37 6.50 -2.51 -11.02
CA TYR A 37 5.82 -1.27 -11.42
C TYR A 37 4.88 -0.76 -10.33
N ARG A 38 4.10 -1.65 -9.71
CA ARG A 38 3.20 -1.28 -8.61
C ARG A 38 3.96 -0.69 -7.43
N LEU A 39 5.06 -1.32 -7.01
CA LEU A 39 5.91 -0.79 -5.94
C LEU A 39 6.50 0.58 -6.30
N LYS A 40 6.87 0.81 -7.57
CA LYS A 40 7.32 2.14 -8.03
C LYS A 40 6.23 3.21 -7.93
N GLN A 41 4.98 2.85 -8.17
CA GLN A 41 3.84 3.74 -7.95
C GLN A 41 3.67 4.03 -6.45
N CYS A 42 3.75 2.99 -5.60
CA CYS A 42 3.66 3.14 -4.14
C CYS A 42 4.81 4.01 -3.60
N GLU A 43 6.06 3.85 -4.07
CA GLU A 43 7.18 4.75 -3.73
C GLU A 43 6.88 6.21 -4.07
N SER A 44 6.28 6.45 -5.23
CA SER A 44 5.92 7.81 -5.68
C SER A 44 4.87 8.43 -4.77
N LEU A 45 3.90 7.63 -4.29
CA LEU A 45 2.89 8.07 -3.33
C LEU A 45 3.49 8.38 -1.96
N VAL A 46 4.35 7.51 -1.43
CA VAL A 46 5.03 7.74 -0.13
C VAL A 46 5.81 9.05 -0.14
N ARG A 47 6.53 9.35 -1.23
CA ARG A 47 7.29 10.60 -1.36
C ARG A 47 6.41 11.86 -1.31
N LYS A 48 5.10 11.77 -1.53
CA LYS A 48 4.18 12.90 -1.45
C LYS A 48 3.81 13.27 -0.01
N ILE A 49 3.87 12.33 0.93
CA ILE A 49 3.50 12.54 2.35
C ILE A 49 4.39 13.62 3.01
N ASN A 50 5.58 13.89 2.45
CA ASN A 50 6.50 14.96 2.87
C ASN A 50 6.89 14.93 4.37
N LEU A 51 6.69 13.80 5.06
CA LEU A 51 7.17 13.53 6.40
C LEU A 51 8.32 12.50 6.35
N PRO A 52 9.56 12.88 6.71
CA PRO A 52 10.73 12.02 6.56
C PRO A 52 10.64 10.69 7.33
N GLU A 53 10.09 10.71 8.54
CA GLU A 53 10.02 9.51 9.40
C GLU A 53 9.01 8.49 8.88
N HIS A 54 7.80 8.92 8.50
CA HIS A 54 6.78 8.07 7.88
C HIS A 54 7.27 7.53 6.53
N THR A 55 7.91 8.41 5.73
CA THR A 55 8.53 8.02 4.47
C THR A 55 9.55 6.90 4.67
N ALA A 56 10.43 7.01 5.66
CA ALA A 56 11.45 6.00 5.94
C ALA A 56 10.83 4.63 6.29
N GLN A 57 9.79 4.60 7.12
CA GLN A 57 9.12 3.35 7.52
C GLN A 57 8.48 2.63 6.32
N PHE A 58 7.75 3.36 5.46
CA PHE A 58 7.18 2.75 4.25
C PHE A 58 8.25 2.32 3.24
N MET A 59 9.33 3.11 3.10
CA MET A 59 10.43 2.75 2.22
C MET A 59 11.14 1.48 2.66
N GLU A 60 11.30 1.22 3.96
CA GLU A 60 11.84 -0.05 4.47
C GLU A 60 10.97 -1.24 4.05
N LYS A 61 9.64 -1.13 4.23
CA LYS A 61 8.68 -2.16 3.81
C LYS A 61 8.75 -2.41 2.30
N ILE A 62 8.85 -1.34 1.49
CA ILE A 62 8.98 -1.43 0.03
C ILE A 62 10.31 -2.10 -0.37
N VAL A 63 11.41 -1.80 0.32
CA VAL A 63 12.71 -2.45 0.09
C VAL A 63 12.62 -3.95 0.34
N ASN A 64 11.88 -4.39 1.35
CA ASN A 64 11.66 -5.81 1.59
C ASN A 64 10.92 -6.49 0.41
N CYS A 65 9.93 -5.81 -0.19
CA CYS A 65 9.29 -6.31 -1.41
C CYS A 65 10.28 -6.42 -2.59
N TYR A 66 11.19 -5.45 -2.76
CA TYR A 66 12.23 -5.54 -3.79
C TYR A 66 13.22 -6.68 -3.54
N ASN A 67 13.54 -6.97 -2.30
CA ASN A 67 14.38 -8.12 -1.95
C ASN A 67 13.70 -9.43 -2.38
N LEU A 68 12.40 -9.60 -2.11
CA LEU A 68 11.63 -10.76 -2.57
C LEU A 68 11.57 -10.84 -4.11
N LEU A 69 11.38 -9.73 -4.81
CA LEU A 69 11.44 -9.68 -6.28
C LEU A 69 12.79 -10.20 -6.80
N ASN A 70 13.89 -9.75 -6.19
CA ASN A 70 15.24 -10.21 -6.55
C ASN A 70 15.46 -11.69 -6.23
N GLU A 71 14.90 -12.20 -5.13
CA GLU A 71 14.94 -13.63 -4.81
C GLU A 71 14.20 -14.45 -5.87
N ILE A 72 12.98 -14.05 -6.25
CA ILE A 72 12.19 -14.73 -7.27
C ILE A 72 12.96 -14.75 -8.60
N ASP A 73 13.50 -13.61 -9.05
CA ASP A 73 14.31 -13.53 -10.28
C ASP A 73 15.53 -14.48 -10.26
N ARG A 74 16.20 -14.61 -9.10
CA ARG A 74 17.32 -15.56 -8.92
C ARG A 74 16.87 -17.01 -8.99
N TYR A 75 15.75 -17.36 -8.35
CA TYR A 75 15.25 -18.74 -8.35
C TYR A 75 14.78 -19.18 -9.73
N ILE A 76 14.15 -18.30 -10.51
CA ILE A 76 13.73 -18.62 -11.88
C ILE A 76 14.93 -18.89 -12.80
N LYS A 77 16.09 -18.28 -12.53
CA LYS A 77 17.33 -18.48 -13.29
C LYS A 77 18.16 -19.70 -12.85
N THR A 78 17.76 -20.37 -11.77
CA THR A 78 18.48 -21.54 -11.23
C THR A 78 18.07 -22.81 -11.96
N ILE A 79 19.03 -23.70 -12.25
CA ILE A 79 18.79 -24.99 -12.91
C ILE A 79 19.26 -26.13 -11.98
N PRO A 80 18.41 -27.11 -11.65
CA PRO A 80 16.99 -27.23 -12.02
C PRO A 80 16.11 -26.17 -11.31
N ILE A 81 15.01 -25.79 -11.95
CA ILE A 81 14.04 -24.83 -11.38
C ILE A 81 13.19 -25.54 -10.33
N ASP A 82 13.10 -24.96 -9.13
CA ASP A 82 12.14 -25.38 -8.10
C ASP A 82 10.88 -24.52 -8.16
N VAL A 83 9.84 -25.05 -8.79
CA VAL A 83 8.57 -24.34 -8.98
C VAL A 83 7.77 -24.20 -7.69
N ALA A 84 7.87 -25.15 -6.76
CA ALA A 84 7.17 -25.05 -5.48
C ALA A 84 7.75 -23.88 -4.65
N LEU A 85 9.08 -23.74 -4.66
CA LEU A 85 9.77 -22.63 -4.01
C LEU A 85 9.39 -21.28 -4.65
N ILE A 86 9.39 -21.19 -5.98
CA ILE A 86 9.02 -19.97 -6.70
C ILE A 86 7.58 -19.57 -6.39
N ASN A 87 6.64 -20.51 -6.46
CA ASN A 87 5.23 -20.22 -6.18
C ASN A 87 5.05 -19.72 -4.73
N GLY A 88 5.71 -20.36 -3.77
CA GLY A 88 5.69 -19.89 -2.37
C GLY A 88 6.23 -18.47 -2.21
N LYS A 89 7.33 -18.13 -2.90
CA LYS A 89 7.92 -16.79 -2.88
C LYS A 89 7.06 -15.74 -3.59
N VAL A 90 6.42 -16.13 -4.70
CA VAL A 90 5.46 -15.28 -5.42
C VAL A 90 4.26 -14.96 -4.54
N ASP A 91 3.73 -15.93 -3.80
CA ASP A 91 2.60 -15.70 -2.90
C ASP A 91 3.00 -14.85 -1.68
N GLU A 92 4.21 -15.04 -1.14
CA GLU A 92 4.79 -14.17 -0.12
C GLU A 92 4.87 -12.70 -0.62
N LEU A 93 5.40 -12.49 -1.82
CA LEU A 93 5.47 -11.18 -2.45
C LEU A 93 4.08 -10.56 -2.65
N LYS A 94 3.10 -11.33 -3.17
CA LYS A 94 1.73 -10.84 -3.38
C LYS A 94 1.16 -10.30 -2.08
N ASN A 95 1.24 -11.08 -1.01
CA ASN A 95 0.69 -10.69 0.29
C ASN A 95 1.36 -9.43 0.83
N LEU A 96 2.70 -9.41 0.83
CA LEU A 96 3.45 -8.27 1.36
C LEU A 96 3.23 -7.00 0.54
N ALA A 97 3.35 -7.07 -0.78
CA ALA A 97 3.25 -5.90 -1.64
C ALA A 97 1.82 -5.34 -1.70
N ASN A 98 0.79 -6.20 -1.66
CA ASN A 98 -0.60 -5.74 -1.56
C ASN A 98 -0.83 -4.99 -0.24
N ALA A 99 -0.44 -5.59 0.89
CA ALA A 99 -0.61 -4.98 2.20
C ALA A 99 0.10 -3.62 2.30
N VAL A 100 1.36 -3.53 1.84
CA VAL A 100 2.13 -2.28 1.86
C VAL A 100 1.50 -1.22 0.97
N CYS A 101 1.08 -1.57 -0.25
CA CYS A 101 0.48 -0.60 -1.15
C CYS A 101 -0.91 -0.13 -0.67
N GLU A 102 -1.73 -1.02 -0.12
CA GLU A 102 -3.02 -0.65 0.49
C GLU A 102 -2.83 0.28 1.70
N GLU A 103 -1.83 0.01 2.54
CA GLU A 103 -1.49 0.86 3.68
C GLU A 103 -1.02 2.25 3.23
N VAL A 104 -0.15 2.32 2.22
CA VAL A 104 0.31 3.59 1.62
C VAL A 104 -0.84 4.38 1.00
N GLU A 105 -1.70 3.73 0.23
CA GLU A 105 -2.85 4.38 -0.41
C GLU A 105 -3.82 4.95 0.64
N LYS A 106 -4.08 4.20 1.71
CA LYS A 106 -4.89 4.67 2.83
C LYS A 106 -4.25 5.87 3.52
N GLU A 107 -2.96 5.78 3.86
CA GLU A 107 -2.24 6.85 4.56
C GLU A 107 -2.25 8.16 3.75
N VAL A 108 -1.95 8.09 2.45
CA VAL A 108 -1.99 9.25 1.55
C VAL A 108 -3.40 9.82 1.45
N SER A 109 -4.43 8.97 1.42
CA SER A 109 -5.81 9.46 1.39
C SER A 109 -6.17 10.21 2.67
N VAL A 110 -5.76 9.71 3.84
CA VAL A 110 -6.04 10.35 5.13
C VAL A 110 -5.25 11.66 5.27
N GLU A 111 -3.98 11.67 4.85
CA GLU A 111 -3.14 12.87 4.81
C GLU A 111 -3.78 13.99 3.99
N GLN A 112 -4.22 13.68 2.76
CA GLN A 112 -4.89 14.66 1.90
C GLN A 112 -6.20 15.20 2.48
N LEU A 113 -6.97 14.33 3.15
CA LEU A 113 -8.21 14.73 3.82
C LEU A 113 -7.92 15.64 5.03
N ALA A 114 -6.92 15.30 5.83
CA ALA A 114 -6.47 16.10 6.96
C ALA A 114 -5.96 17.48 6.50
N GLU A 115 -5.10 17.52 5.48
CA GLU A 115 -4.57 18.76 4.91
C GLU A 115 -5.72 19.65 4.41
N SER A 116 -6.65 19.08 3.64
CA SER A 116 -7.81 19.80 3.11
C SER A 116 -8.70 20.37 4.22
N ALA A 117 -8.94 19.59 5.28
CA ALA A 117 -9.73 20.01 6.43
C ALA A 117 -9.05 21.17 7.18
N ILE A 118 -7.73 21.08 7.42
CA ILE A 118 -6.94 22.12 8.07
C ILE A 118 -6.95 23.41 7.24
N ILE A 119 -6.75 23.33 5.92
CA ILE A 119 -6.80 24.49 5.02
C ILE A 119 -8.19 25.15 5.07
N TYR A 120 -9.26 24.36 5.04
CA TYR A 120 -10.62 24.86 5.14
C TYR A 120 -10.85 25.60 6.46
N ALA A 121 -10.50 24.98 7.58
CA ALA A 121 -10.67 25.59 8.90
C ALA A 121 -9.77 26.84 9.09
N ASN A 122 -8.58 26.85 8.50
CA ASN A 122 -7.70 28.03 8.47
C ASN A 122 -8.29 29.20 7.67
N ARG A 123 -9.08 28.94 6.62
CA ARG A 123 -9.76 30.01 5.87
C ARG A 123 -10.76 30.77 6.74
N ASP A 124 -11.47 30.05 7.61
CA ASP A 124 -12.54 30.61 8.44
C ASP A 124 -12.00 31.15 9.80
N ARG A 125 -10.68 30.98 10.05
CA ARG A 125 -9.93 31.40 11.26
C ARG A 125 -10.02 32.89 11.58
N VAL A 126 -10.33 33.75 10.61
CA VAL A 126 -10.32 35.22 10.77
C VAL A 126 -11.41 35.70 11.75
N HIS A 127 -12.44 34.90 12.01
CA HIS A 127 -13.63 35.34 12.74
C HIS A 127 -13.65 35.00 14.24
N GLN A 128 -12.72 34.18 14.76
CA GLN A 128 -12.82 33.66 16.14
C GLN A 128 -11.44 33.40 16.79
N ASN A 129 -11.13 34.08 17.90
CA ASN A 129 -9.82 33.95 18.59
C ASN A 129 -9.58 32.57 19.26
N ASP A 130 -10.62 31.90 19.75
CA ASP A 130 -10.50 30.60 20.43
C ASP A 130 -10.12 29.46 19.47
N VAL A 131 -10.47 29.60 18.20
CA VAL A 131 -10.17 28.66 17.10
C VAL A 131 -8.68 28.64 16.77
N HIS A 132 -7.97 29.73 17.06
CA HIS A 132 -6.57 29.90 16.71
C HIS A 132 -5.64 28.93 17.45
N GLN A 133 -5.90 28.67 18.73
CA GLN A 133 -5.07 27.76 19.52
C GLN A 133 -5.31 26.29 19.14
N GLN A 134 -6.55 25.93 18.81
CA GLN A 134 -6.92 24.58 18.39
C GLN A 134 -6.34 24.25 17.02
N LEU A 135 -6.39 25.17 16.06
CA LEU A 135 -5.77 24.97 14.75
C LEU A 135 -4.25 24.77 14.82
N ASN A 136 -3.55 25.52 15.68
CA ASN A 136 -2.12 25.31 15.89
C ASN A 136 -1.80 23.92 16.47
N LEU A 137 -2.70 23.35 17.28
CA LEU A 137 -2.56 21.99 17.79
C LEU A 137 -2.74 20.96 16.65
N TYR A 138 -3.76 21.13 15.82
CA TYR A 138 -4.04 20.20 14.72
C TYR A 138 -2.97 20.24 13.64
N GLU A 139 -2.44 21.42 13.32
CA GLU A 139 -1.26 21.55 12.45
C GLU A 139 -0.06 20.80 13.03
N LYS A 140 0.17 20.91 14.34
CA LYS A 140 1.25 20.19 15.00
C LYS A 140 1.06 18.67 14.92
N GLU A 141 -0.15 18.17 15.15
CA GLU A 141 -0.48 16.75 15.03
C GLU A 141 -0.29 16.24 13.60
N PHE A 142 -0.69 17.04 12.61
CA PHE A 142 -0.44 16.76 11.20
C PHE A 142 1.06 16.63 10.89
N TYR A 143 1.89 17.57 11.36
CA TYR A 143 3.34 17.51 11.16
C TYR A 143 4.03 16.39 11.98
N GLN A 144 3.35 15.85 12.99
CA GLN A 144 3.79 14.65 13.70
C GLN A 144 3.40 13.35 12.99
N GLY A 145 2.59 13.43 11.93
CA GLY A 145 2.11 12.29 11.15
C GLY A 145 0.85 11.63 11.70
N ASP A 146 0.21 12.23 12.70
CA ASP A 146 -1.06 11.75 13.24
C ASP A 146 -2.25 12.23 12.38
N PHE A 147 -2.24 11.91 11.07
CA PHE A 147 -3.20 12.43 10.09
C PHE A 147 -4.66 12.11 10.42
N ASP A 148 -4.92 10.86 10.82
CA ASP A 148 -6.27 10.42 11.21
C ASP A 148 -6.79 11.26 12.36
N LYS A 149 -5.96 11.50 13.38
CA LYS A 149 -6.34 12.30 14.55
C LYS A 149 -6.58 13.75 14.17
N ALA A 150 -5.62 14.35 13.46
CA ALA A 150 -5.73 15.73 13.00
C ALA A 150 -7.00 15.95 12.17
N TYR A 151 -7.35 15.01 11.29
CA TYR A 151 -8.58 15.06 10.51
C TYR A 151 -9.84 15.04 11.38
N HIS A 152 -9.96 14.09 12.31
CA HIS A 152 -11.15 13.98 13.17
C HIS A 152 -11.32 15.20 14.07
N ASP A 153 -10.22 15.69 14.66
CA ASP A 153 -10.26 16.83 15.58
C ASP A 153 -10.64 18.14 14.85
N VAL A 154 -10.20 18.32 13.60
CA VAL A 154 -10.63 19.45 12.75
C VAL A 154 -12.10 19.32 12.37
N ILE A 155 -12.56 18.14 11.99
CA ILE A 155 -13.96 17.92 11.59
C ILE A 155 -14.90 18.17 12.78
N ASP A 156 -14.53 17.76 13.98
CA ASP A 156 -15.35 17.98 15.18
C ASP A 156 -15.38 19.45 15.60
N LEU A 157 -14.28 20.19 15.38
CA LEU A 157 -14.28 21.65 15.49
C LEU A 157 -15.27 22.31 14.52
N LEU A 158 -15.22 21.94 13.23
CA LEU A 158 -16.09 22.50 12.18
C LEU A 158 -17.57 22.20 12.45
N LYS A 159 -17.90 20.99 12.92
CA LYS A 159 -19.28 20.64 13.32
C LYS A 159 -19.78 21.52 14.46
N LYS A 160 -18.94 21.74 15.47
CA LYS A 160 -19.30 22.57 16.62
C LYS A 160 -19.60 24.00 16.19
N GLN A 161 -18.77 24.57 15.30
CA GLN A 161 -18.99 25.91 14.74
C GLN A 161 -20.32 26.01 13.99
N HIS A 162 -20.66 25.03 13.14
CA HIS A 162 -21.95 25.02 12.43
C HIS A 162 -23.17 24.96 13.37
N ILE A 163 -23.07 24.28 14.52
CA ILE A 163 -24.14 24.24 15.52
C ILE A 163 -24.28 25.59 16.24
N ASP A 164 -23.18 26.27 16.55
CA ASP A 164 -23.20 27.56 17.21
C ASP A 164 -23.76 28.67 16.29
N ASP A 165 -23.41 28.66 15.00
CA ASP A 165 -23.93 29.62 14.01
C ASP A 165 -25.46 29.50 13.82
N THR A 166 -25.98 28.27 13.81
CA THR A 166 -27.43 28.00 13.63
C THR A 166 -28.27 28.40 14.85
N ASN A 167 -27.72 28.35 16.05
CA ASN A 167 -28.40 28.80 17.27
C ASN A 167 -28.42 30.34 17.41
N THR A 168 -27.43 31.03 16.86
CA THR A 168 -27.31 32.49 16.99
C THR A 168 -28.20 33.25 16.00
N GLY A 169 -28.64 32.61 14.91
CA GLY A 169 -29.53 33.20 13.89
C GLY A 169 -31.04 33.14 14.18
N ASN A 170 -31.47 32.58 15.31
CA ASN A 170 -32.88 32.39 15.68
C ASN A 170 -33.40 33.34 16.78
N ASN A 171 -32.73 34.46 17.04
CA ASN A 171 -33.18 35.50 17.98
C ASN A 171 -33.36 36.85 17.30
#